data_AF-A0A7S7TKN0-F1
#
_entry.id   AF-A0A7S7TKN0-F1
#
_cell.length_a   1.000
_cell.length_b   1.000
_cell.length_c   1.000
_cell.angle_alpha   90.00
_cell.angle_beta   90.00
_cell.angle_gamma   90.00
#
_symmetry.space_group_name_H-M   'P 1'
#
loop_
_entity.id
_entity.type
_entity.pdbx_description
1 polymer ?
#
loop_
_entity_poly.entity_id
_entity_poly.type
_entity_poly.pdbx_seq_one_letter_code
_entity_poly.pdbx_strand_id
1 'polypeptide(L)'
;MRRDRVRNIVIVTDFIGSGKRVWEMLEAFRAVATLRSWQSYHLVTFNVVAYCATEDGLRQVRSSRLKPQVSTIAGSPNLWNIFSGARLQSVIQLCRRYPAGHRHPLGFMWGGALVAFAHGMPNNAPPILHSRTRGWTPLFRKRSTVGAAMRFPTTAMETIADRATRLLQIKNANEYLADPTGKRWITTLMVLATIKAGARSPPDISVQSGLPLSQVDEILGYTRIARWTSRNNGLTPLGRQELAHLHRRRRRAPELPKVNSPFYYPT
;
A
#
# COMPACT_ATOMS: atom_id res chain seq x y z
N MET A 1 -19.29 -27.13 -15.72
CA MET A 1 -18.55 -26.08 -16.47
C MET A 1 -19.10 -25.82 -17.87
N ARG A 2 -19.09 -26.76 -18.83
CA ARG A 2 -19.69 -26.52 -20.17
C ARG A 2 -21.19 -26.28 -20.11
N ARG A 3 -21.91 -27.14 -19.38
CA ARG A 3 -23.37 -27.00 -19.15
C ARG A 3 -23.72 -25.61 -18.60
N ASP A 4 -22.94 -25.16 -17.61
CA ASP A 4 -23.20 -23.91 -16.89
C ASP A 4 -22.50 -22.70 -17.55
N ARG A 5 -21.92 -22.88 -18.75
CA ARG A 5 -21.24 -21.83 -19.55
C ARG A 5 -20.25 -20.99 -18.74
N VAL A 6 -19.47 -21.63 -17.87
CA VAL A 6 -18.48 -20.95 -17.02
C VAL A 6 -17.38 -20.34 -17.90
N ARG A 7 -17.25 -19.01 -17.86
CA ARG A 7 -16.22 -18.25 -18.58
C ARG A 7 -15.15 -17.65 -17.69
N ASN A 8 -15.38 -17.58 -16.38
CA ASN A 8 -14.46 -16.96 -15.43
C ASN A 8 -14.15 -17.95 -14.32
N ILE A 9 -12.85 -18.19 -14.10
CA ILE A 9 -12.35 -18.91 -12.93
C ILE A 9 -11.72 -17.86 -12.02
N VAL A 10 -12.30 -17.67 -10.84
CA VAL A 10 -11.89 -16.62 -9.91
C VAL A 10 -11.27 -17.26 -8.67
N ILE A 11 -10.02 -16.91 -8.37
CA ILE A 11 -9.35 -17.21 -7.11
C ILE A 11 -9.50 -15.99 -6.21
N VAL A 12 -10.21 -16.16 -5.09
CA VAL A 12 -10.39 -15.10 -4.09
C VAL A 12 -9.49 -15.40 -2.89
N THR A 13 -8.69 -14.42 -2.48
CA THR A 13 -7.83 -14.51 -1.30
C THR A 13 -7.79 -13.19 -0.57
N ASP A 14 -7.50 -13.19 0.72
CA ASP A 14 -7.27 -11.96 1.49
C ASP A 14 -5.95 -11.29 1.07
N PHE A 15 -4.89 -12.08 0.95
CA PHE A 15 -3.53 -11.57 0.83
C PHE A 15 -2.68 -12.34 -0.18
N ILE A 16 -1.97 -11.60 -1.04
CA ILE A 16 -0.91 -12.13 -1.88
C ILE A 16 0.43 -11.68 -1.31
N GLY A 17 0.95 -12.46 -0.35
CA GLY A 17 2.28 -12.27 0.23
C GLY A 17 3.38 -12.59 -0.77
N SER A 18 3.91 -13.80 -0.73
CA SER A 18 4.89 -14.26 -1.72
C SER A 18 4.28 -14.75 -3.05
N GLY A 19 2.95 -14.81 -3.14
CA GLY A 19 2.23 -15.34 -4.30
C GLY A 19 2.23 -16.86 -4.44
N LYS A 20 3.01 -17.60 -3.64
CA LYS A 20 3.18 -19.06 -3.76
C LYS A 20 1.86 -19.85 -3.78
N ARG A 21 0.95 -19.59 -2.84
CA ARG A 21 -0.32 -20.34 -2.76
C ARG A 21 -1.18 -20.15 -4.01
N VAL A 22 -1.34 -18.91 -4.46
CA VAL A 22 -2.11 -18.59 -5.68
C VAL A 22 -1.42 -19.18 -6.91
N TRP A 23 -0.09 -19.08 -6.97
CA TRP A 23 0.71 -19.68 -8.03
C TRP A 23 0.49 -21.20 -8.14
N GLU A 24 0.56 -21.92 -7.02
CA GLU A 24 0.34 -23.37 -6.97
C GLU A 24 -1.07 -23.75 -7.43
N MET A 25 -2.08 -22.96 -7.06
CA MET A 25 -3.45 -23.16 -7.55
C MET A 25 -3.56 -22.96 -9.07
N LEU A 26 -2.92 -21.91 -9.61
CA LEU A 26 -2.87 -21.67 -11.05
C LEU A 26 -2.13 -22.81 -11.77
N GLU A 27 -1.03 -23.31 -11.22
CA GLU A 27 -0.29 -24.44 -11.79
C GLU A 27 -1.13 -25.74 -11.76
N ALA A 28 -1.90 -25.96 -10.69
CA ALA A 28 -2.84 -27.08 -10.62
C ALA A 28 -3.91 -26.98 -11.72
N PHE A 29 -4.48 -25.79 -11.96
CA PHE A 29 -5.40 -25.58 -13.08
C PHE A 29 -4.73 -25.79 -14.44
N ARG A 30 -3.48 -25.34 -14.60
CA ARG A 30 -2.69 -25.48 -15.83
C ARG A 30 -2.38 -26.94 -16.18
N ALA A 31 -2.25 -27.80 -15.17
CA ALA A 31 -2.04 -29.22 -15.34
C ALA A 31 -3.24 -29.92 -16.03
N VAL A 32 -4.45 -29.36 -15.90
CA VAL A 32 -5.65 -29.90 -16.53
C VAL A 32 -5.69 -29.50 -18.02
N ALA A 33 -5.51 -30.48 -18.91
CA ALA A 33 -5.43 -30.26 -20.36
C ALA A 33 -6.66 -29.51 -20.93
N THR A 34 -7.86 -29.82 -20.43
CA THR A 34 -9.10 -29.17 -20.85
C THR A 34 -9.11 -27.67 -20.50
N LEU A 35 -8.68 -27.30 -19.29
CA LEU A 35 -8.63 -25.89 -18.88
C LEU A 35 -7.56 -25.12 -19.65
N ARG A 36 -6.42 -25.75 -19.92
CA ARG A 36 -5.38 -25.18 -20.78
C ARG A 36 -5.89 -24.90 -22.18
N SER A 37 -6.59 -25.87 -22.79
CA SER A 37 -7.23 -25.69 -24.10
C SER A 37 -8.27 -24.57 -24.09
N TRP A 38 -9.14 -24.52 -23.08
CA TRP A 38 -10.16 -23.47 -23.02
C TRP A 38 -9.55 -22.09 -22.82
N GLN A 39 -8.48 -21.97 -22.05
CA GLN A 39 -7.77 -20.71 -21.88
C GLN A 39 -7.10 -20.26 -23.18
N SER A 40 -6.49 -21.18 -23.95
CA SER A 40 -5.85 -20.85 -25.24
C SER A 40 -6.85 -20.42 -26.31
N TYR A 41 -8.07 -20.97 -26.29
CA TYR A 41 -9.18 -20.55 -27.16
C TYR A 41 -9.98 -19.36 -26.60
N HIS A 42 -9.51 -18.71 -25.54
CA HIS A 42 -10.19 -17.59 -24.87
C HIS A 42 -11.64 -17.90 -24.42
N LEU A 43 -11.94 -19.18 -24.16
CA LEU A 43 -13.24 -19.65 -23.65
C LEU A 43 -13.37 -19.43 -22.15
N VAL A 44 -12.23 -19.45 -21.43
CA VAL A 44 -12.17 -19.13 -20.00
C VAL A 44 -11.05 -18.14 -19.70
N THR A 45 -11.30 -17.27 -18.73
CA THR A 45 -10.31 -16.35 -18.16
C THR A 45 -10.03 -16.72 -16.71
N PHE A 46 -8.78 -16.50 -16.28
CA PHE A 46 -8.38 -16.65 -14.89
C PHE A 46 -8.29 -15.27 -14.24
N ASN A 47 -8.96 -15.13 -13.10
CA ASN A 47 -8.97 -13.90 -12.33
C ASN A 47 -8.50 -14.19 -10.91
N VAL A 48 -7.66 -13.33 -10.36
CA VAL A 48 -7.22 -13.38 -8.97
C VAL A 48 -7.65 -12.07 -8.33
N VAL A 49 -8.49 -12.18 -7.30
CA VAL A 49 -8.96 -11.03 -6.52
C VAL A 49 -8.38 -11.15 -5.13
N ALA A 50 -7.68 -10.10 -4.69
CA ALA A 50 -7.23 -10.01 -3.32
C ALA A 50 -7.45 -8.65 -2.68
N TYR A 51 -7.52 -8.60 -1.35
CA TYR A 51 -7.60 -7.32 -0.67
C TYR A 51 -6.27 -6.56 -0.80
N CYS A 52 -5.16 -7.19 -0.44
CA CYS A 52 -3.84 -6.59 -0.63
C CYS A 52 -2.77 -7.56 -1.11
N ALA A 53 -1.69 -7.00 -1.65
CA ALA A 53 -0.59 -7.80 -2.18
C ALA A 53 0.75 -7.07 -2.07
N THR A 54 1.83 -7.84 -1.89
CA THR A 54 3.18 -7.32 -2.08
C THR A 54 3.50 -7.22 -3.56
N GLU A 55 4.46 -6.35 -3.92
CA GLU A 55 4.89 -6.23 -5.31
C GLU A 55 5.50 -7.54 -5.86
N ASP A 56 6.30 -8.23 -5.05
CA ASP A 56 6.86 -9.54 -5.38
C ASP A 56 5.78 -10.59 -5.60
N GLY A 57 4.77 -10.63 -4.72
CA GLY A 57 3.64 -11.54 -4.84
C GLY A 57 2.85 -11.30 -6.12
N LEU A 58 2.60 -10.04 -6.49
CA LEU A 58 1.95 -9.69 -7.76
C LEU A 58 2.79 -10.12 -8.96
N ARG A 59 4.10 -9.86 -8.96
CA ARG A 59 5.00 -10.32 -10.03
C ARG A 59 4.97 -11.83 -10.18
N GLN A 60 5.04 -12.55 -9.07
CA GLN A 60 4.98 -14.01 -9.07
C GLN A 60 3.67 -14.50 -9.67
N VAL A 61 2.51 -14.02 -9.22
CA VAL A 61 1.21 -14.49 -9.74
C VAL A 61 1.03 -14.14 -11.23
N ARG A 62 1.43 -12.93 -11.64
CA ARG A 62 1.30 -12.45 -13.03
C ARG A 62 2.23 -13.17 -14.01
N SER A 63 3.31 -13.79 -13.53
CA SER A 63 4.22 -14.55 -14.40
C SER A 63 3.63 -15.88 -14.88
N SER A 64 2.42 -16.25 -14.41
CA SER A 64 1.81 -17.55 -14.71
C SER A 64 1.51 -17.67 -16.19
N ARG A 65 1.67 -18.88 -16.73
CA ARG A 65 1.33 -19.16 -18.12
C ARG A 65 -0.17 -19.04 -18.39
N LEU A 66 -1.01 -19.17 -17.37
CA LEU A 66 -2.44 -18.90 -17.46
C LEU A 66 -2.78 -17.41 -17.59
N LYS A 67 -1.79 -16.52 -17.44
CA LYS A 67 -1.92 -15.06 -17.58
C LYS A 67 -3.14 -14.50 -16.84
N PRO A 68 -3.26 -14.76 -15.53
CA PRO A 68 -4.42 -14.31 -14.78
C PRO A 68 -4.50 -12.78 -14.75
N GLN A 69 -5.72 -12.25 -14.80
CA GLN A 69 -5.98 -10.87 -14.42
C GLN A 69 -5.93 -10.78 -12.90
N VAL A 70 -5.11 -9.87 -12.37
CA VAL A 70 -4.90 -9.75 -10.91
C VAL A 70 -5.38 -8.38 -10.45
N SER A 71 -6.43 -8.37 -9.64
CA SER A 71 -7.03 -7.16 -9.07
C SER A 71 -6.87 -7.14 -7.56
N THR A 72 -6.32 -6.03 -7.06
CA THR A 72 -6.08 -5.83 -5.63
C THR A 72 -6.51 -4.45 -5.18
N ILE A 73 -7.05 -4.32 -3.98
CA ILE A 73 -7.52 -3.03 -3.45
C ILE A 73 -6.33 -2.16 -2.99
N ALA A 74 -5.35 -2.77 -2.33
CA ALA A 74 -4.21 -2.04 -1.76
C ALA A 74 -2.88 -2.76 -1.96
N GLY A 75 -1.78 -1.98 -1.99
CA GLY A 75 -0.45 -2.54 -1.77
C GLY A 75 -0.27 -2.98 -0.32
N SER A 76 0.52 -4.02 -0.09
CA SER A 76 0.88 -4.49 1.25
C SER A 76 2.25 -3.94 1.66
N PRO A 77 2.37 -3.30 2.83
CA PRO A 77 3.66 -2.89 3.36
C PRO A 77 4.52 -4.10 3.70
N ASN A 78 5.83 -3.94 3.54
CA ASN A 78 6.84 -4.88 3.99
C ASN A 78 8.06 -4.14 4.56
N LEU A 79 9.02 -4.89 5.09
CA LEU A 79 10.22 -4.29 5.68
C LEU A 79 11.00 -3.40 4.69
N TRP A 80 11.14 -3.84 3.43
CA TRP A 80 11.97 -3.17 2.43
C TRP A 80 11.39 -1.88 1.88
N ASN A 81 10.06 -1.74 1.84
CA ASN A 81 9.45 -0.48 1.42
C ASN A 81 9.23 0.48 2.60
N ILE A 82 8.95 0.00 3.81
CA ILE A 82 8.72 0.88 4.95
C ILE A 82 10.02 1.41 5.55
N PHE A 83 11.10 0.64 5.55
CA PHE A 83 12.37 1.02 6.17
C PHE A 83 13.50 1.13 5.14
N SER A 84 14.47 2.01 5.40
CA SER A 84 15.65 2.20 4.57
C SER A 84 16.92 2.40 5.40
N GLY A 85 18.09 2.23 4.76
CA GLY A 85 19.40 2.49 5.36
C GLY A 85 19.66 1.71 6.65
N ALA A 86 20.28 2.38 7.63
CA ALA A 86 20.61 1.79 8.93
C ALA A 86 19.36 1.27 9.67
N ARG A 87 18.22 1.96 9.53
CA ARG A 87 16.97 1.56 10.19
C ARG A 87 16.46 0.21 9.69
N LEU A 88 16.52 -0.04 8.38
CA LEU A 88 16.16 -1.35 7.81
C LEU A 88 17.05 -2.45 8.41
N GLN A 89 18.36 -2.22 8.50
CA GLN A 89 19.29 -3.20 9.07
C GLN A 89 18.99 -3.48 10.54
N SER A 90 18.72 -2.46 11.34
CA SER A 90 18.36 -2.64 12.75
C SER A 90 17.05 -3.43 12.91
N VAL A 91 16.04 -3.17 12.07
CA VAL A 91 14.77 -3.91 12.12
C VAL A 91 14.97 -5.38 11.69
N ILE A 92 15.77 -5.63 10.65
CA ILE A 92 16.11 -7.00 10.22
C ILE A 92 16.86 -7.74 11.34
N GLN A 93 17.83 -7.11 11.99
CA GLN A 93 18.56 -7.69 13.11
C GLN A 93 17.63 -8.00 14.29
N LEU A 94 16.70 -7.09 14.60
CA LEU A 94 15.69 -7.32 15.64
C LEU A 94 14.84 -8.55 15.33
N CYS A 95 14.34 -8.67 14.09
CA CYS A 95 13.55 -9.82 13.65
C CYS A 95 14.36 -11.14 13.66
N ARG A 96 15.67 -11.08 13.38
CA ARG A 96 16.57 -12.24 13.48
C ARG A 96 16.86 -12.65 14.92
N ARG A 97 16.93 -11.67 15.82
CA ARG A 97 17.19 -11.89 17.25
C ARG A 97 15.96 -12.43 17.97
N TYR A 98 14.76 -11.98 17.61
CA TYR A 98 13.52 -12.35 18.27
C TYR A 98 12.42 -12.77 17.30
N PRO A 99 11.75 -13.91 17.54
CA PRO A 99 12.14 -14.98 18.47
C PRO A 99 13.42 -15.71 18.00
N ALA A 100 14.29 -16.04 18.94
CA ALA A 100 15.53 -16.76 18.63
C ALA A 100 15.27 -18.13 17.97
N GLY A 101 16.11 -18.49 16.99
CA GLY A 101 16.08 -19.81 16.35
C GLY A 101 14.93 -20.04 15.35
N HIS A 102 14.14 -19.02 15.03
CA HIS A 102 13.05 -19.19 14.07
C HIS A 102 13.57 -19.35 12.64
N ARG A 103 13.13 -20.41 11.93
CA ARG A 103 13.58 -20.75 10.55
C ARG A 103 13.43 -19.59 9.55
N HIS A 104 12.36 -18.82 9.71
CA HIS A 104 12.03 -17.68 8.84
C HIS A 104 11.81 -16.41 9.67
N PRO A 105 12.88 -15.73 10.13
CA PRO A 105 12.76 -14.59 11.05
C PRO A 105 12.10 -13.36 10.42
N LEU A 106 12.04 -13.29 9.09
CA LEU A 106 11.31 -12.24 8.36
C LEU A 106 9.95 -12.74 7.85
N GLY A 107 9.45 -13.88 8.32
CA GLY A 107 8.22 -14.49 7.84
C GLY A 107 8.42 -15.37 6.60
N PHE A 108 7.35 -16.06 6.19
CA PHE A 108 7.37 -17.06 5.11
C PHE A 108 7.98 -16.51 3.81
N MET A 109 8.91 -17.29 3.25
CA MET A 109 9.76 -16.92 2.10
C MET A 109 10.46 -15.56 2.23
N TRP A 110 10.82 -15.17 3.45
CA TRP A 110 11.41 -13.85 3.72
C TRP A 110 10.50 -12.72 3.23
N GLY A 111 9.18 -12.83 3.43
CA GLY A 111 8.21 -11.88 2.88
C GLY A 111 8.11 -10.55 3.64
N GLY A 112 8.54 -10.50 4.90
CA GLY A 112 8.64 -9.28 5.71
C GLY A 112 7.35 -8.47 5.81
N ALA A 113 6.18 -9.10 5.69
CA ALA A 113 4.91 -8.38 5.55
C ALA A 113 4.54 -7.64 6.84
N LEU A 114 4.08 -6.41 6.71
CA LEU A 114 3.69 -5.54 7.84
C LEU A 114 2.18 -5.26 7.82
N VAL A 115 1.40 -6.32 7.63
CA VAL A 115 -0.07 -6.25 7.54
C VAL A 115 -0.69 -7.25 8.52
N ALA A 116 -1.84 -6.89 9.07
CA ALA A 116 -2.68 -7.76 9.89
C ALA A 116 -4.15 -7.55 9.49
N PHE A 117 -4.95 -8.61 9.51
CA PHE A 117 -6.37 -8.57 9.15
C PHE A 117 -7.25 -8.79 10.38
N ALA A 118 -8.54 -8.45 10.29
CA ALA A 118 -9.50 -8.68 11.37
C ALA A 118 -9.57 -10.17 11.79
N HIS A 119 -9.35 -11.11 10.87
CA HIS A 119 -9.32 -12.55 11.13
C HIS A 119 -7.93 -13.09 11.51
N GLY A 120 -6.88 -12.27 11.42
CA GLY A 120 -5.55 -12.64 11.91
C GLY A 120 -4.39 -12.15 11.03
N MET A 121 -3.18 -12.41 11.50
CA MET A 121 -1.95 -11.99 10.84
C MET A 121 -1.43 -13.08 9.88
N PRO A 122 -0.97 -12.74 8.66
CA PRO A 122 -0.43 -13.71 7.71
C PRO A 122 0.92 -14.26 8.18
N ASN A 123 1.29 -15.46 7.72
CA ASN A 123 2.59 -16.08 8.03
C ASN A 123 3.79 -15.43 7.32
N ASN A 124 3.54 -14.56 6.33
CA ASN A 124 4.58 -13.72 5.74
C ASN A 124 5.01 -12.59 6.67
N ALA A 125 4.26 -12.31 7.74
CA ALA A 125 4.66 -11.32 8.73
C ALA A 125 5.78 -11.88 9.63
N PRO A 126 6.76 -11.04 10.03
CA PRO A 126 7.83 -11.44 10.93
C PRO A 126 7.31 -12.10 12.22
N PRO A 127 7.87 -13.26 12.62
CA PRO A 127 7.50 -13.98 13.85
C PRO A 127 7.63 -13.16 15.13
N ILE A 128 8.48 -12.12 15.16
CA ILE A 128 8.52 -11.16 16.27
C ILE A 128 7.14 -10.59 16.61
N LEU A 129 6.24 -10.49 15.62
CA LEU A 129 4.91 -9.94 15.81
C LEU A 129 3.89 -10.96 16.35
N HIS A 130 4.11 -12.28 16.22
CA HIS A 130 3.08 -13.29 16.53
C HIS A 130 3.53 -14.56 17.24
N SER A 131 4.80 -14.94 17.11
CA SER A 131 5.36 -16.16 17.69
C SER A 131 5.85 -15.91 19.11
N ARG A 132 5.53 -16.85 20.01
CA ARG A 132 5.98 -16.83 21.40
C ARG A 132 7.23 -17.71 21.53
N THR A 133 8.26 -17.17 22.16
CA THR A 133 9.48 -17.89 22.57
C THR A 133 9.89 -17.39 23.94
N ARG A 134 10.71 -18.14 24.69
CA ARG A 134 11.17 -17.74 26.04
C ARG A 134 11.69 -16.30 26.03
N GLY A 135 11.11 -15.44 26.87
CA GLY A 135 11.47 -14.02 27.01
C GLY A 135 10.80 -13.05 26.04
N TRP A 136 10.03 -13.51 25.04
CA TRP A 136 9.35 -12.64 24.08
C TRP A 136 7.82 -12.78 24.15
N THR A 137 7.13 -11.66 24.37
CA THR A 137 5.67 -11.56 24.31
C THR A 137 5.26 -10.83 23.04
N PRO A 138 4.69 -11.53 22.03
CA PRO A 138 4.30 -10.90 20.77
C PRO A 138 3.01 -10.09 20.92
N LEU A 139 2.85 -9.08 20.04
CA LEU A 139 1.65 -8.24 19.94
C LEU A 139 0.42 -9.06 19.49
N PHE A 140 0.58 -9.92 18.48
CA PHE A 140 -0.48 -10.73 17.88
C PHE A 140 -0.33 -12.19 18.26
N ARG A 141 -0.58 -12.54 19.53
CA ARG A 141 -0.40 -13.91 20.04
C ARG A 141 -1.16 -14.93 19.18
N LYS A 142 -0.47 -15.99 18.74
CA LYS A 142 -1.04 -17.01 17.83
C LYS A 142 -1.64 -16.40 16.55
N ARG A 143 -1.08 -15.28 16.08
CA ARG A 143 -1.57 -14.47 14.96
C ARG A 143 -2.98 -13.91 15.15
N SER A 144 -3.54 -13.93 16.35
CA SER A 144 -4.85 -13.34 16.63
C SER A 144 -4.76 -11.83 16.72
N THR A 145 -5.73 -11.15 16.12
CA THR A 145 -5.84 -9.68 16.07
C THR A 145 -6.95 -9.14 16.96
N VAL A 146 -7.72 -10.01 17.64
CA VAL A 146 -8.85 -9.65 18.51
C VAL A 146 -8.44 -8.64 19.59
N GLY A 147 -7.29 -8.85 20.24
CA GLY A 147 -6.79 -7.92 21.26
C GLY A 147 -6.22 -6.61 20.72
N ALA A 148 -5.86 -6.56 19.44
CA ALA A 148 -5.26 -5.39 18.79
C ALA A 148 -6.31 -4.48 18.14
N ALA A 149 -7.41 -5.04 17.61
CA ALA A 149 -8.46 -4.26 16.95
C ALA A 149 -9.05 -3.16 17.87
N MET A 150 -9.22 -3.45 19.16
CA MET A 150 -9.66 -2.47 20.16
C MET A 150 -8.62 -1.37 20.46
N ARG A 151 -7.35 -1.59 20.13
CA ARG A 151 -6.23 -0.68 20.45
C ARG A 151 -5.87 0.27 19.28
N PHE A 152 -6.36 -0.01 18.07
CA PHE A 152 -6.14 0.80 16.87
C PHE A 152 -7.46 1.22 16.18
N PRO A 153 -8.42 1.85 16.90
CA PRO A 153 -9.62 2.40 16.27
C PRO A 153 -9.26 3.68 15.53
N THR A 154 -8.94 3.59 14.24
CA THR A 154 -8.74 4.77 13.40
C THR A 154 -9.59 4.63 12.16
N THR A 155 -10.34 5.69 11.82
CA THR A 155 -11.12 5.72 10.58
C THR A 155 -10.21 5.84 9.37
N ALA A 156 -10.71 5.47 8.19
CA ALA A 156 -9.96 5.62 6.94
C ALA A 156 -9.58 7.08 6.66
N MET A 157 -10.44 8.04 7.03
CA MET A 157 -10.22 9.47 6.80
C MET A 157 -9.10 10.03 7.70
N GLU A 158 -9.13 9.72 9.00
CA GLU A 158 -8.08 10.12 9.95
C GLU A 158 -6.72 9.55 9.52
N THR A 159 -6.69 8.29 9.07
CA THR A 159 -5.46 7.65 8.57
C THR A 159 -4.88 8.37 7.36
N ILE A 160 -5.73 8.81 6.42
CA ILE A 160 -5.31 9.59 5.25
C ILE A 160 -4.83 10.98 5.67
N ALA A 161 -5.52 11.64 6.59
CA ALA A 161 -5.15 12.95 7.11
C ALA A 161 -3.78 12.92 7.78
N ASP A 162 -3.54 11.95 8.68
CA ASP A 162 -2.25 11.76 9.35
C ASP A 162 -1.11 11.49 8.35
N ARG A 163 -1.39 10.73 7.29
CA ARG A 163 -0.42 10.50 6.21
C ARG A 163 -0.16 11.75 5.40
N ALA A 164 -1.20 12.52 5.06
CA ALA A 164 -1.05 13.79 4.37
C ALA A 164 -0.24 14.78 5.21
N THR A 165 -0.50 14.88 6.52
CA THR A 165 0.27 15.69 7.45
C THR A 165 1.74 15.26 7.48
N ARG A 166 2.03 13.96 7.56
CA ARG A 166 3.43 13.47 7.58
C ARG A 166 4.16 13.68 6.24
N LEU A 167 3.52 13.36 5.12
CA LEU A 167 4.14 13.42 3.80
C LEU A 167 4.29 14.85 3.29
N LEU A 168 3.30 15.70 3.56
CA LEU A 168 3.18 17.03 2.97
C LEU A 168 3.34 18.16 3.99
N GLN A 169 3.50 17.86 5.28
CA GLN A 169 3.65 18.83 6.39
C GLN A 169 2.46 19.80 6.51
N ILE A 170 1.23 19.28 6.39
CA ILE A 170 -0.03 20.05 6.45
C ILE A 170 -0.67 19.87 7.82
N LYS A 171 -0.84 20.94 8.60
CA LYS A 171 -1.48 20.85 9.93
C LYS A 171 -3.00 20.60 9.85
N ASN A 172 -3.68 21.14 8.82
CA ASN A 172 -5.13 21.03 8.65
C ASN A 172 -5.51 20.15 7.46
N ALA A 173 -4.93 18.95 7.35
CA ALA A 173 -5.23 18.04 6.24
C ALA A 173 -6.72 17.70 6.12
N ASN A 174 -7.45 17.66 7.24
CA ASN A 174 -8.88 17.38 7.29
C ASN A 174 -9.74 18.40 6.52
N GLU A 175 -9.40 19.69 6.57
CA GLU A 175 -10.14 20.73 5.84
C GLU A 175 -10.09 20.49 4.33
N TYR A 176 -8.92 20.11 3.81
CA TYR A 176 -8.76 19.76 2.40
C TYR A 176 -9.49 18.47 2.04
N LEU A 177 -9.52 17.49 2.94
CA LEU A 177 -10.17 16.20 2.69
C LEU A 177 -11.71 16.30 2.72
N ALA A 178 -12.26 17.32 3.37
CA ALA A 178 -13.70 17.59 3.42
C ALA A 178 -14.25 18.13 2.09
N ASP A 179 -13.45 18.90 1.34
CA ASP A 179 -13.81 19.41 0.01
C ASP A 179 -13.39 18.44 -1.11
N PRO A 180 -14.26 18.09 -2.09
CA PRO A 180 -13.91 17.19 -3.18
C PRO A 180 -12.70 17.63 -4.02
N THR A 181 -12.54 18.94 -4.25
CA THR A 181 -11.44 19.48 -5.05
C THR A 181 -10.14 19.45 -4.25
N GLY A 182 -10.19 19.89 -2.99
CA GLY A 182 -9.11 19.81 -2.02
C GLY A 182 -8.62 18.37 -1.81
N LYS A 183 -9.56 17.41 -1.75
CA LYS A 183 -9.26 15.99 -1.61
C LYS A 183 -8.48 15.47 -2.81
N ARG A 184 -8.93 15.75 -4.04
CA ARG A 184 -8.19 15.35 -5.25
C ARG A 184 -6.79 15.93 -5.29
N TRP A 185 -6.66 17.20 -4.93
CA TRP A 185 -5.38 17.90 -4.87
C TRP A 185 -4.43 17.27 -3.83
N ILE A 186 -4.88 17.11 -2.58
CA ILE A 186 -4.02 16.58 -1.50
C ILE A 186 -3.60 15.14 -1.78
N THR A 187 -4.49 14.30 -2.31
CA THR A 187 -4.13 12.92 -2.67
C THR A 187 -3.16 12.87 -3.84
N THR A 188 -3.29 13.78 -4.82
CA THR A 188 -2.32 13.90 -5.93
C THR A 188 -0.94 14.26 -5.40
N LEU A 189 -0.86 15.24 -4.51
CA LEU A 189 0.40 15.65 -3.89
C LEU A 189 1.01 14.55 -3.03
N MET A 190 0.21 13.78 -2.30
CA MET A 190 0.68 12.61 -1.57
C MET A 190 1.36 11.61 -2.52
N VAL A 191 0.73 11.31 -3.68
CA VAL A 191 1.35 10.46 -4.71
C VAL A 191 2.68 11.05 -5.17
N LEU A 192 2.74 12.32 -5.55
CA LEU A 192 3.99 12.96 -5.99
C LEU A 192 5.07 12.95 -4.88
N ALA A 193 4.70 13.16 -3.63
CA ALA A 193 5.62 13.14 -2.49
C ALA A 193 6.21 11.74 -2.26
N THR A 194 5.38 10.69 -2.37
CA THR A 194 5.87 9.30 -2.25
C THR A 194 6.80 8.91 -3.41
N ILE A 195 6.50 9.38 -4.63
CA ILE A 195 7.41 9.23 -5.77
C ILE A 195 8.73 9.96 -5.50
N LYS A 196 8.68 11.20 -4.98
CA LYS A 196 9.89 11.94 -4.60
C LYS A 196 10.73 11.17 -3.58
N ALA A 197 10.09 10.49 -2.64
CA ALA A 197 10.73 9.68 -1.62
C ALA A 197 11.33 8.36 -2.14
N GLY A 198 11.02 7.96 -3.37
CA GLY A 198 11.64 6.81 -4.03
C GLY A 198 10.66 5.75 -4.53
N ALA A 199 9.37 5.85 -4.23
CA ALA A 199 8.38 4.88 -4.71
C ALA A 199 8.24 4.94 -6.25
N ARG A 200 8.19 3.78 -6.90
CA ARG A 200 8.14 3.68 -8.37
C ARG A 200 6.99 2.82 -8.89
N SER A 201 6.63 1.76 -8.17
CA SER A 201 5.53 0.89 -8.55
C SER A 201 4.21 1.39 -7.95
N PRO A 202 3.05 1.22 -8.63
CA PRO A 202 1.75 1.56 -8.04
C PRO A 202 1.49 0.87 -6.69
N PRO A 203 1.84 -0.41 -6.47
CA PRO A 203 1.72 -1.04 -5.15
C PRO A 203 2.55 -0.34 -4.06
N ASP A 204 3.77 0.06 -4.37
CA ASP A 204 4.62 0.77 -3.42
C ASP A 204 4.09 2.18 -3.13
N ILE A 205 3.65 2.90 -4.17
CA ILE A 205 3.00 4.22 -4.02
C ILE A 205 1.72 4.09 -3.16
N SER A 206 0.91 3.06 -3.37
CA SER A 206 -0.28 2.76 -2.55
C SER A 206 0.10 2.53 -1.08
N VAL A 207 1.15 1.75 -0.81
CA VAL A 207 1.66 1.51 0.56
C VAL A 207 2.08 2.81 1.23
N GLN A 208 2.87 3.64 0.56
CA GLN A 208 3.43 4.86 1.16
C GLN A 208 2.37 5.94 1.33
N SER A 209 1.53 6.14 0.31
CA SER A 209 0.48 7.17 0.33
C SER A 209 -0.73 6.75 1.19
N GLY A 210 -1.00 5.45 1.31
CA GLY A 210 -2.18 4.92 1.99
C GLY A 210 -3.44 4.98 1.12
N LEU A 211 -3.30 5.30 -0.16
CA LEU A 211 -4.40 5.36 -1.11
C LEU A 211 -4.64 3.98 -1.75
N PRO A 212 -5.90 3.64 -2.09
CA PRO A 212 -6.20 2.45 -2.87
C PRO A 212 -5.47 2.44 -4.22
N LEU A 213 -5.15 1.25 -4.72
CA LEU A 213 -4.45 1.08 -6.00
C LEU A 213 -5.18 1.73 -7.17
N SER A 214 -6.51 1.61 -7.22
CA SER A 214 -7.33 2.25 -8.26
C SER A 214 -7.16 3.76 -8.29
N GLN A 215 -7.12 4.40 -7.11
CA GLN A 215 -6.92 5.83 -6.99
C GLN A 215 -5.48 6.23 -7.34
N VAL A 216 -4.49 5.42 -6.97
CA VAL A 216 -3.09 5.64 -7.38
C VAL A 216 -2.95 5.57 -8.90
N ASP A 217 -3.54 4.56 -9.54
CA ASP A 217 -3.47 4.39 -11.00
C ASP A 217 -4.17 5.54 -11.74
N GLU A 218 -5.33 5.98 -11.25
CA GLU A 218 -6.04 7.16 -11.76
C GLU A 218 -5.17 8.42 -11.67
N ILE A 219 -4.60 8.70 -10.49
CA ILE A 219 -3.71 9.86 -10.29
C ILE A 219 -2.49 9.78 -11.19
N LEU A 220 -1.83 8.62 -11.28
CA LEU A 220 -0.68 8.42 -12.18
C LEU A 220 -1.06 8.64 -13.65
N GLY A 221 -2.28 8.29 -14.05
CA GLY A 221 -2.82 8.60 -15.37
C GLY A 221 -2.86 10.12 -15.62
N TYR A 222 -3.48 10.87 -14.72
CA TYR A 222 -3.59 12.33 -14.83
C TYR A 222 -2.23 13.03 -14.74
N THR A 223 -1.36 12.65 -13.80
CA THR A 223 -0.04 13.27 -13.66
C THR A 223 0.88 12.98 -14.84
N ARG A 224 0.67 11.86 -15.55
CA ARG A 224 1.39 11.56 -16.79
C ARG A 224 0.90 12.41 -17.95
N ILE A 225 -0.42 12.61 -18.08
CA ILE A 225 -1.01 13.53 -19.07
C ILE A 225 -0.52 14.96 -18.83
N ALA A 226 -0.53 15.41 -17.58
CA ALA A 226 -0.02 16.71 -17.16
C ALA A 226 1.52 16.84 -17.20
N ARG A 227 2.24 15.76 -17.57
CA ARG A 227 3.70 15.69 -17.63
C ARG A 227 4.41 15.97 -16.29
N TRP A 228 3.74 15.74 -15.16
CA TRP A 228 4.34 15.82 -13.82
C TRP A 228 5.10 14.54 -13.45
N THR A 229 4.69 13.42 -14.01
CA THR A 229 5.36 12.11 -13.87
C THR A 229 5.74 11.53 -15.23
N SER A 230 6.88 10.84 -15.28
CA SER A 230 7.35 10.12 -16.47
C SER A 230 6.64 8.77 -16.64
N ARG A 231 6.95 8.05 -17.74
CA ARG A 231 6.47 6.68 -17.98
C ARG A 231 6.92 5.68 -16.90
N ASN A 232 8.10 5.92 -16.31
CA ASN A 232 8.66 5.09 -15.24
C ASN A 232 8.24 5.60 -13.84
N ASN A 233 7.15 6.37 -13.76
CA ASN A 233 6.64 6.99 -12.54
C ASN A 233 7.70 7.80 -11.77
N GLY A 234 8.60 8.48 -12.47
CA GLY A 234 9.55 9.43 -11.87
C GLY A 234 9.05 10.86 -11.98
N LEU A 235 9.35 11.72 -11.01
CA LEU A 235 8.99 13.15 -11.10
C LEU A 235 9.79 13.88 -12.18
N THR A 236 9.08 14.61 -13.04
CA THR A 236 9.66 15.56 -13.99
C THR A 236 10.00 16.89 -13.28
N PRO A 237 10.72 17.83 -13.94
CA PRO A 237 10.92 19.17 -13.39
C PRO A 237 9.61 19.88 -13.04
N LEU A 238 8.58 19.78 -13.91
CA LEU A 238 7.24 20.32 -13.64
C LEU A 238 6.60 19.70 -12.40
N GLY A 239 6.63 18.36 -12.27
CA GLY A 239 6.07 17.70 -11.09
C GLY A 239 6.77 18.07 -9.79
N ARG A 240 8.09 18.29 -9.83
CA ARG A 240 8.86 18.80 -8.68
C ARG A 240 8.48 20.23 -8.34
N GLN A 241 8.25 21.07 -9.35
CA GLN A 241 7.85 22.46 -9.17
C GLN A 241 6.47 22.55 -8.52
N GLU A 242 5.51 21.73 -8.96
CA GLU A 242 4.15 21.67 -8.37
C GLU A 242 4.20 21.23 -6.90
N LEU A 243 4.94 20.15 -6.62
CA LEU A 243 5.14 19.70 -5.24
C LEU A 243 5.84 20.77 -4.38
N ALA A 244 6.78 21.53 -4.94
CA ALA A 244 7.44 22.64 -4.25
C ALA A 244 6.52 23.86 -4.09
N HIS A 245 5.58 24.09 -5.00
CA HIS A 245 4.63 25.20 -4.93
C HIS A 245 3.69 25.09 -3.73
N LEU A 246 3.30 23.85 -3.37
CA LEU A 246 2.62 23.55 -2.12
C LEU A 246 3.37 24.13 -0.90
N HIS A 247 4.68 23.93 -0.83
CA HIS A 247 5.50 24.42 0.28
C HIS A 247 5.68 25.95 0.23
N ARG A 248 5.71 26.54 -0.97
CA ARG A 248 5.91 27.99 -1.17
C ARG A 248 4.65 28.83 -0.90
N ARG A 249 3.47 28.40 -1.34
CA ARG A 249 2.19 29.08 -1.04
C ARG A 249 1.96 29.23 0.47
N ARG A 250 2.53 28.34 1.30
CA ARG A 250 2.43 28.38 2.77
C ARG A 250 3.29 29.41 3.46
N ARG A 251 4.43 29.80 2.87
CA ARG A 251 5.23 30.91 3.44
C ARG A 251 4.53 32.26 3.30
N ARG A 252 3.49 32.36 2.47
CA ARG A 252 2.76 33.58 2.14
C ARG A 252 1.33 33.62 2.68
N ALA A 253 1.05 32.95 3.81
CA ALA A 253 -0.11 33.37 4.59
C ALA A 253 0.32 34.68 5.28
N PRO A 254 -0.21 35.86 4.91
CA PRO A 254 0.10 37.07 5.64
C PRO A 254 -0.38 36.89 7.08
N GLU A 255 0.47 37.21 8.05
CA GLU A 255 -0.01 37.45 9.41
C GLU A 255 -0.92 38.66 9.33
N LEU A 256 -2.24 38.42 9.33
CA LEU A 256 -3.19 39.49 9.52
C LEU A 256 -2.92 40.09 10.91
N PRO A 257 -2.78 41.42 11.03
CA PRO A 257 -2.61 42.04 12.33
C PRO A 257 -3.77 41.58 13.23
N LYS A 258 -3.44 41.01 14.38
CA LYS A 258 -4.44 40.65 15.40
C LYS A 258 -5.21 41.93 15.71
N VAL A 259 -6.55 41.86 15.67
CA VAL A 259 -7.45 42.96 16.03
C VAL A 259 -7.29 43.25 17.52
N ASN A 260 -6.23 43.97 17.85
CA ASN A 260 -5.95 44.67 19.10
C ASN A 260 -5.02 45.82 18.71
N SER A 261 -5.47 46.62 17.74
CA SER A 261 -4.95 47.97 17.54
C SER A 261 -5.97 48.92 18.15
N PRO A 262 -5.68 49.58 19.28
CA PRO A 262 -6.51 50.66 19.77
C PRO A 262 -6.24 51.87 18.87
N PHE A 263 -6.89 51.93 17.71
CA PHE A 263 -6.83 53.12 16.88
C PHE A 263 -7.53 54.27 17.62
N TYR A 264 -6.73 55.25 18.04
CA TYR A 264 -7.20 56.53 18.55
C TYR A 264 -7.72 57.37 17.37
N TYR A 265 -8.99 57.80 17.45
CA TYR A 265 -9.58 58.77 16.53
C TYR A 265 -9.74 60.10 17.28
N PRO A 266 -8.98 61.16 16.92
CA PRO A 266 -9.26 62.49 17.44
C PRO A 266 -10.48 63.10 16.74
N THR A 267 -11.39 63.64 17.53
CA THR A 267 -12.45 64.58 17.11
C THR A 267 -11.87 65.93 16.73
#